data_AF-A0A5N9HC59-F1
#
_entry.id   AF-A0A5N9HC59-F1
#
_cell.length_a   1.000
_cell.length_b   1.000
_cell.length_c   1.000
_cell.angle_alpha   90.00
_cell.angle_beta   90.00
_cell.angle_gamma   90.00
#
_symmetry.space_group_name_H-M   'P 1'
#
loop_
_entity.id
_entity.type
_entity.pdbx_description
1 polymer ?
#
loop_
_entity_poly.entity_id
_entity_poly.type
_entity_poly.pdbx_seq_one_letter_code
_entity_poly.pdbx_strand_id
1 'polypeptide(L)'
;MSEQPPAGILNINKPYGITSMDVVRRVKRASGFKRVGHGGTLDPVATGVIPVCIGQATRMMEYMLDGSKKYRTTITLGVTTDTYDSMGEITET
;
A
#
# COMPACT_ATOMS: atom_id res chain seq x y z
N MET A 1 0.89 -11.92 32.55
CA MET A 1 0.29 -11.58 31.24
C MET A 1 1.39 -10.93 30.42
N SER A 2 1.79 -11.51 29.29
CA SER A 2 2.70 -10.81 28.37
C SER A 2 1.95 -9.62 27.78
N GLU A 3 2.54 -8.45 27.90
CA GLU A 3 2.00 -7.21 27.35
C GLU A 3 1.92 -7.37 25.82
N GLN A 4 0.71 -7.27 25.26
CA GLN A 4 0.57 -7.24 23.80
C GLN A 4 1.23 -5.96 23.29
N PRO A 5 1.99 -6.01 22.19
CA PRO A 5 2.49 -4.78 21.57
C PRO A 5 1.32 -3.81 21.32
N PRO A 6 1.56 -2.49 21.38
CA PRO A 6 0.48 -1.53 21.19
C PRO A 6 -0.08 -1.61 19.76
N ALA A 7 -1.41 -1.58 19.65
CA ALA A 7 -2.08 -1.39 18.37
C ALA A 7 -1.80 0.02 17.83
N GLY A 8 -1.75 0.18 16.50
CA GLY A 8 -1.38 1.46 15.91
C GLY A 8 -1.39 1.49 14.39
N ILE A 9 -0.89 2.59 13.84
CA ILE A 9 -0.79 2.85 12.41
C ILE A 9 0.68 3.03 12.08
N LEU A 10 1.18 2.24 11.14
CA LEU A 10 2.54 2.31 10.63
C LEU A 10 2.51 3.03 9.28
N ASN A 11 3.22 4.16 9.17
CA ASN A 11 3.47 4.80 7.88
C ASN A 11 4.64 4.10 7.18
N ILE A 12 4.35 3.24 6.21
CA ILE A 12 5.37 2.46 5.51
C ILE A 12 5.66 3.08 4.15
N ASN A 13 6.93 3.21 3.80
CA ASN A 13 7.34 3.46 2.43
C ASN A 13 7.39 2.14 1.66
N LYS A 14 6.38 1.86 0.84
CA LYS A 14 6.30 0.66 0.00
C LYS A 14 7.42 0.69 -1.05
N PRO A 15 8.28 -0.33 -1.12
CA PRO A 15 9.27 -0.42 -2.19
C PRO A 15 8.62 -0.79 -3.53
N TYR A 16 9.38 -0.55 -4.60
CA TYR A 16 9.00 -0.93 -5.96
C TYR A 16 8.86 -2.45 -6.10
N GLY A 17 7.94 -2.90 -6.97
CA GLY A 17 7.83 -4.29 -7.40
C GLY A 17 7.12 -5.23 -6.42
N ILE A 18 6.58 -4.72 -5.30
CA ILE A 18 5.77 -5.52 -4.37
C ILE A 18 4.35 -4.97 -4.27
N THR A 19 3.40 -5.86 -4.01
CA THR A 19 2.00 -5.47 -3.79
C THR A 19 1.81 -4.82 -2.42
N SER A 20 0.73 -4.05 -2.27
CA SER A 20 0.28 -3.56 -0.96
C SER A 20 0.04 -4.69 0.04
N MET A 21 -0.42 -5.85 -0.44
CA MET A 21 -0.64 -7.04 0.39
C MET A 21 0.66 -7.72 0.82
N ASP A 22 1.74 -7.62 0.05
CA ASP A 22 3.06 -8.07 0.50
C ASP A 22 3.54 -7.29 1.71
N VAL A 23 3.30 -5.98 1.75
CA VAL A 23 3.60 -5.15 2.92
C VAL A 23 2.81 -5.64 4.13
N VAL A 24 1.50 -5.85 3.98
CA VAL A 24 0.64 -6.38 5.06
C VAL A 24 1.15 -7.73 5.55
N ARG A 25 1.53 -8.65 4.66
CA ARG A 25 2.09 -9.97 5.03
C ARG A 25 3.38 -9.84 5.84
N ARG A 26 4.30 -8.96 5.42
CA ARG A 26 5.56 -8.70 6.12
C ARG A 26 5.31 -8.12 7.51
N VAL A 27 4.43 -7.13 7.63
CA VAL A 27 4.07 -6.50 8.92
C VAL A 27 3.37 -7.50 9.84
N LYS A 28 2.45 -8.30 9.31
CA LYS A 28 1.76 -9.35 10.07
C LYS A 28 2.74 -10.35 10.66
N ARG A 29 3.72 -10.80 9.86
CA ARG A 29 4.79 -11.70 10.31
C ARG A 29 5.69 -11.06 11.37
N ALA A 30 6.11 -9.82 11.16
CA ALA A 30 7.02 -9.12 12.07
C ALA A 30 6.36 -8.73 13.42
N SER A 31 5.08 -8.37 13.39
CA SER A 31 4.38 -7.85 14.56
C SER A 31 3.64 -8.90 15.39
N GLY A 32 3.39 -10.09 14.84
CA GLY A 32 2.64 -11.16 15.50
C GLY A 32 1.13 -10.91 15.63
N PHE A 33 0.62 -9.78 15.14
CA PHE A 33 -0.81 -9.48 15.19
C PHE A 33 -1.61 -10.33 14.21
N LYS A 34 -2.78 -10.81 14.65
CA LYS A 34 -3.72 -11.49 13.75
C LYS A 34 -4.41 -10.54 12.77
N ARG A 35 -4.73 -9.32 13.23
CA ARG A 35 -5.42 -8.27 12.46
C ARG A 35 -4.42 -7.23 11.97
N VAL A 36 -4.17 -7.21 10.68
CA VAL A 36 -3.33 -6.23 9.98
C VAL A 36 -3.99 -5.91 8.64
N GLY A 37 -4.02 -4.64 8.24
CA GLY A 37 -4.54 -4.21 6.94
C GLY A 37 -3.94 -2.87 6.52
N HIS A 38 -4.12 -2.48 5.26
CA HIS A 38 -3.63 -1.22 4.73
C HIS A 38 -4.77 -0.23 4.45
N GLY A 39 -4.52 1.08 4.63
CA GLY A 39 -5.50 2.16 4.44
C GLY A 39 -5.66 2.64 2.99
N GLY A 40 -5.39 1.78 2.01
CA GLY A 40 -5.43 2.12 0.58
C GLY A 40 -4.37 1.39 -0.23
N THR A 41 -4.72 1.01 -1.46
CA THR A 41 -3.85 0.24 -2.35
C THR A 41 -2.90 1.16 -3.12
N LEU A 42 -1.64 0.75 -3.22
CA LEU A 42 -0.67 1.22 -4.20
C LEU A 42 -0.32 0.08 -5.16
N ASP A 43 -0.23 0.41 -6.45
CA ASP A 43 0.19 -0.52 -7.50
C ASP A 43 1.61 -1.05 -7.26
N PRO A 44 1.95 -2.24 -7.79
CA PRO A 44 3.29 -2.81 -7.65
C PRO A 44 4.40 -1.86 -8.11
N VAL A 45 4.17 -1.13 -9.20
CA VAL A 45 5.11 -0.15 -9.78
C VAL A 45 5.28 1.13 -8.96
N ALA A 46 4.30 1.45 -8.12
CA ALA A 46 4.35 2.65 -7.30
C ALA A 46 5.27 2.45 -6.09
N THR A 47 5.89 3.54 -5.63
CA THR A 47 6.59 3.59 -4.34
C THR A 47 5.96 4.65 -3.46
N GLY A 48 6.22 4.63 -2.16
CA GLY A 48 5.77 5.67 -1.24
C GLY A 48 4.80 5.21 -0.17
N VAL A 49 4.01 6.14 0.34
CA VAL A 49 3.25 6.00 1.59
C VAL A 49 2.13 4.98 1.49
N ILE A 50 2.20 3.94 2.32
CA ILE A 50 1.10 3.03 2.61
C ILE A 50 0.86 2.96 4.13
N PRO A 51 -0.25 3.53 4.63
CA PRO A 51 -0.65 3.36 6.02
C PRO A 51 -1.01 1.90 6.29
N VAL A 52 -0.40 1.29 7.30
CA VAL A 52 -0.69 -0.08 7.73
C VAL A 52 -1.18 -0.09 9.17
N CYS A 53 -2.43 -0.51 9.36
CA CYS A 53 -3.07 -0.59 10.66
C CYS A 53 -2.85 -1.98 11.29
N ILE A 54 -2.48 -2.02 12.56
CA ILE A 54 -2.30 -3.25 13.35
C ILE A 54 -3.27 -3.29 14.53
N GLY A 55 -3.83 -4.47 14.82
CA GLY A 55 -4.75 -4.67 15.93
C GLY A 55 -6.04 -3.84 15.80
N GLN A 56 -6.45 -3.17 16.89
CA GLN A 56 -7.68 -2.37 16.93
C GLN A 56 -7.65 -1.17 15.98
N ALA A 57 -6.47 -0.67 15.61
CA ALA A 57 -6.33 0.43 14.66
C ALA A 57 -6.82 0.08 13.24
N THR A 58 -7.03 -1.20 12.93
CA THR A 58 -7.67 -1.60 11.65
C THR A 58 -9.05 -1.00 11.44
N ARG A 59 -9.75 -0.60 12.52
CA ARG A 59 -11.02 0.15 12.44
C ARG A 59 -10.86 1.54 11.83
N MET A 60 -9.64 2.11 11.84
CA MET A 60 -9.38 3.46 11.32
C MET A 60 -9.14 3.48 9.81
N MET A 61 -9.06 2.31 9.15
CA MET A 61 -8.73 2.24 7.71
C MET A 61 -9.75 2.95 6.83
N GLU A 62 -11.03 2.93 7.20
CA GLU A 62 -12.11 3.60 6.46
C GLU A 62 -11.86 5.11 6.32
N TYR A 63 -11.37 5.77 7.38
CA TYR A 63 -11.07 7.20 7.36
C TYR A 63 -9.84 7.55 6.52
N MET A 64 -9.01 6.56 6.15
CA MET A 64 -7.83 6.77 5.29
C MET A 64 -8.16 6.70 3.80
N LEU A 65 -9.30 6.11 3.45
CA LEU A 65 -9.76 6.00 2.07
C LEU A 65 -10.16 7.37 1.53
N ASP A 66 -10.85 8.17 2.33
CA ASP A 66 -11.35 9.50 1.96
C ASP A 66 -10.30 10.61 2.08
N GLY A 67 -9.08 10.27 2.50
CA GLY A 67 -7.99 11.23 2.65
C GLY A 67 -7.43 11.71 1.30
N SER A 68 -7.05 12.98 1.23
CA SER A 68 -6.34 13.52 0.06
C SER A 68 -4.97 12.84 -0.12
N LYS A 69 -4.65 12.44 -1.35
CA LYS A 69 -3.39 11.79 -1.71
C LYS A 69 -2.64 12.65 -2.73
N LYS A 70 -1.32 12.69 -2.64
CA LYS A 70 -0.45 13.41 -3.58
C LYS A 70 0.52 12.42 -4.20
N TYR A 71 0.65 12.50 -5.52
CA TYR A 71 1.50 11.61 -6.29
C TYR A 71 2.49 12.44 -7.08
N ARG A 72 3.70 11.90 -7.25
CA ARG A 72 4.66 12.33 -8.25
C ARG A 72 4.78 11.20 -9.25
N THR A 73 4.54 11.49 -10.51
CA THR A 73 4.54 10.49 -11.60
C THR A 73 5.31 11.02 -12.80
N THR A 74 5.68 10.10 -13.69
CA THR A 74 6.22 10.38 -15.01
C THR A 74 5.30 9.71 -16.01
N ILE A 75 4.90 10.45 -17.05
CA ILE A 75 3.98 9.98 -18.08
C ILE A 75 4.71 9.99 -19.42
N THR A 76 4.59 8.90 -20.17
CA THR A 76 4.99 8.83 -21.58
C THR A 76 3.79 9.17 -22.43
N LEU A 77 3.90 10.20 -23.28
CA LEU A 77 2.83 10.64 -24.17
C LEU A 77 2.92 9.93 -25.54
N GLY A 78 1.78 9.66 -26.17
CA GLY A 78 1.70 8.97 -27.46
C GLY A 78 1.93 7.47 -27.38
N VAL A 79 1.71 6.86 -26.21
CA VAL A 79 1.76 5.40 -26.03
C VAL A 79 0.66 5.01 -25.06
N THR A 80 -0.13 3.99 -25.41
CA THR A 80 -1.10 3.35 -24.52
C THR A 80 -0.64 1.92 -24.22
N THR A 81 -0.75 1.49 -22.97
CA THR A 81 -0.51 0.10 -22.55
C THR A 81 -1.79 -0.52 -21.99
N ASP A 82 -1.89 -1.85 -22.02
CA ASP A 82 -3.06 -2.60 -21.53
C ASP A 82 -3.30 -2.50 -20.00
N THR A 83 -2.28 -2.14 -19.23
CA THR A 83 -2.35 -1.90 -17.79
C THR A 83 -2.34 -0.41 -17.42
N TYR A 84 -2.24 0.48 -18.40
CA TYR A 84 -2.11 1.93 -18.22
C TYR A 84 -0.90 2.38 -17.39
N ASP A 85 0.09 1.51 -17.24
CA ASP A 85 1.39 1.81 -16.65
C ASP A 85 2.54 1.17 -17.45
N SER A 86 3.77 1.33 -16.95
CA SER A 86 4.99 0.89 -17.64
C SER A 86 5.22 -0.63 -17.65
N MET A 87 4.37 -1.43 -17.00
CA MET A 87 4.48 -2.89 -16.95
C MET A 87 3.61 -3.61 -17.98
N GLY A 88 2.68 -2.89 -18.63
CA GLY A 88 1.80 -3.43 -19.65
C GLY A 88 2.44 -3.59 -21.01
N GLU A 89 1.74 -4.32 -21.89
CA GLU A 89 2.06 -4.38 -23.31
C GLU A 89 1.46 -3.18 -24.03
N ILE A 90 2.19 -2.63 -25.02
CA ILE A 90 1.73 -1.49 -25.82
C ILE A 90 0.55 -1.91 -26.70
N THR A 91 -0.53 -1.14 -26.65
CA THR A 91 -1.76 -1.36 -27.43
C THR A 91 -1.97 -0.30 -28.52
N GLU A 92 -1.38 0.90 -28.39
CA GLU A 92 -1.49 2.02 -29.33
C GLU A 92 -0.26 2.94 -29.25
N THR A 93 0.10 3.59 -30.36
CA THR A 93 1.15 4.63 -30.47
C THR A 93 0.74 5.74 -31.43
#